data_AF-A0A6N6MNQ3-F1
#
_entry.id   AF-A0A6N6MNQ3-F1
#
_cell.length_a   1.000
_cell.length_b   1.000
_cell.length_c   1.000
_cell.angle_alpha   90.00
_cell.angle_beta   90.00
_cell.angle_gamma   90.00
#
_symmetry.space_group_name_H-M   'P 1'
#
loop_
_entity.id
_entity.type
_entity.pdbx_description
1 polymer ?
#
loop_
_entity_poly.entity_id
_entity_poly.type
_entity_poly.pdbx_seq_one_letter_code
_entity_poly.pdbx_strand_id
1 'polypeptide(L)'
;MPKTGLYLLQGISPDQVATSPFDVRVIDAYDENGSLWTSQQVAKMGGGSADPHLLLGYFSIGEAETYRDYYDTIPKAAIGPENPQWEGNFEVAFWTSEWKAVATQYVDNLIKAGYDGAYFDVVDEYQTKWAQSQIADPAKAMADLVKSLADYAHAQNPNFKIWVNNAEELLQNDTYFNAVDGMFKENLYYNDNGEKQSAGETKSSLEFLNKMVAAGKDVIAIEYVSGSDKIADVHAQADRDGLGSYVAHLDLDGIDYDGVRAGQDSGAGTVTPPAEPVETGGGGTTDAAAGGAQPAPSAPDKESPAQTPGPSTGSAPETSADPDTDAQAGGNAGGHAGHHAGGHHDSFHFHAGLSDGTAHAHHQGGAWHGAGHGGGHDGVETDPMSLYLQHSCGSDHAAHAG
;
A
#
# COMPACT_ATOMS: atom_id res chain seq x y z
N MET A 1 -16.59 12.58 -16.48
CA MET A 1 -16.22 11.18 -16.71
C MET A 1 -15.53 10.69 -15.45
N PRO A 2 -15.62 9.40 -15.10
CA PRO A 2 -14.80 8.84 -14.03
C PRO A 2 -13.31 9.09 -14.29
N LYS A 3 -12.51 9.25 -13.24
CA LYS A 3 -11.05 9.40 -13.35
C LYS A 3 -10.40 8.13 -13.88
N THR A 4 -9.31 8.28 -14.61
CA THR A 4 -8.47 7.17 -15.09
C THR A 4 -7.26 6.98 -14.18
N GLY A 5 -6.77 5.73 -14.09
CA GLY A 5 -5.64 5.38 -13.23
C GLY A 5 -4.39 5.01 -14.02
N LEU A 6 -3.25 5.13 -13.36
CA LEU A 6 -1.97 4.50 -13.70
C LEU A 6 -1.49 3.79 -12.44
N TYR A 7 -1.12 2.53 -12.58
CA TYR A 7 -0.43 1.75 -11.55
C TYR A 7 0.91 1.30 -12.12
N LEU A 8 2.01 1.73 -11.51
CA LEU A 8 3.36 1.58 -12.07
C LEU A 8 4.38 1.40 -10.94
N LEU A 9 4.96 0.22 -10.81
CA LEU A 9 5.87 -0.08 -9.70
C LEU A 9 7.33 -0.26 -10.15
N GLN A 10 7.56 -0.46 -11.45
CA GLN A 10 8.87 -0.66 -12.05
C GLN A 10 8.96 0.08 -13.39
N GLY A 11 10.17 0.27 -13.90
CA GLY A 11 10.41 0.96 -15.17
C GLY A 11 10.00 2.45 -15.10
N ILE A 12 10.06 3.06 -13.92
CA ILE A 12 9.54 4.41 -13.68
C ILE A 12 10.45 5.46 -14.33
N SER A 13 9.93 6.12 -15.36
CA SER A 13 10.55 7.29 -15.97
C SER A 13 9.80 8.57 -15.58
N PRO A 14 10.43 9.52 -14.86
CA PRO A 14 9.76 10.75 -14.46
C PRO A 14 9.15 11.55 -15.61
N ASP A 15 9.80 11.58 -16.77
CA ASP A 15 9.31 12.28 -17.97
C ASP A 15 8.06 11.60 -18.57
N GLN A 16 8.03 10.27 -18.56
CA GLN A 16 6.87 9.52 -19.06
C GLN A 16 5.70 9.66 -18.09
N VAL A 17 5.93 9.56 -16.78
CA VAL A 17 4.89 9.77 -15.77
C VAL A 17 4.29 11.17 -15.90
N ALA A 18 5.12 12.21 -16.04
CA ALA A 18 4.68 13.60 -16.17
C ALA A 18 3.70 13.83 -17.32
N THR A 19 3.96 13.17 -18.46
CA THR A 19 3.19 13.32 -19.71
C THR A 19 2.11 12.25 -19.90
N SER A 20 1.97 11.33 -18.94
CA SER A 20 1.00 10.24 -19.03
C SER A 20 -0.45 10.73 -18.89
N PRO A 21 -1.40 10.19 -19.66
CA PRO A 21 -2.76 10.74 -19.76
C PRO A 21 -3.69 10.29 -18.61
N PHE A 22 -3.14 10.00 -17.44
CA PHE A 22 -3.89 9.43 -16.32
C PHE A 22 -4.14 10.45 -15.22
N ASP A 23 -5.37 10.46 -14.68
CA ASP A 23 -5.82 11.37 -13.63
C ASP A 23 -5.21 11.01 -12.27
N VAL A 24 -5.08 9.72 -11.97
CA VAL A 24 -4.54 9.23 -10.68
C VAL A 24 -3.38 8.29 -10.96
N ARG A 25 -2.17 8.68 -10.57
CA ARG A 25 -0.93 7.97 -10.86
C ARG A 25 -0.36 7.44 -9.56
N VAL A 26 -0.37 6.12 -9.40
CA VAL A 26 0.29 5.42 -8.30
C VAL A 26 1.64 4.95 -8.80
N ILE A 27 2.70 5.40 -8.15
CA ILE A 27 4.07 5.00 -8.44
C ILE A 27 4.79 4.49 -7.19
N ASP A 28 5.79 3.63 -7.37
CA ASP A 28 6.70 3.29 -6.27
C ASP A 28 7.43 4.54 -5.73
N ALA A 29 7.64 4.59 -4.41
CA ALA A 29 8.33 5.69 -3.74
C ALA A 29 9.86 5.65 -3.92
N TYR A 30 10.40 4.53 -4.39
CA TYR A 30 11.81 4.27 -4.62
C TYR A 30 12.07 4.18 -6.13
N ASP A 31 13.27 4.59 -6.54
CA ASP A 31 13.77 4.38 -7.89
C ASP A 31 14.37 2.96 -8.04
N GLU A 32 14.77 2.62 -9.27
CA GLU A 32 15.40 1.34 -9.61
C GLU A 32 16.71 1.06 -8.86
N ASN A 33 17.29 2.06 -8.17
CA ASN A 33 18.47 1.90 -7.34
C ASN A 33 18.13 1.72 -5.85
N GLY A 34 16.85 1.59 -5.51
CA GLY A 34 16.37 1.52 -4.13
C GLY A 34 16.51 2.83 -3.37
N SER A 35 16.53 3.98 -4.07
CA SER A 35 16.60 5.30 -3.45
C SER A 35 15.25 6.02 -3.53
N LEU A 36 14.83 6.65 -2.43
CA LEU A 36 13.62 7.49 -2.46
C LEU A 36 13.73 8.62 -3.49
N TRP A 37 12.63 8.88 -4.21
CA TRP A 37 12.57 10.01 -5.12
C TRP A 37 12.76 11.34 -4.38
N THR A 38 13.59 12.22 -4.93
CA THR A 38 13.74 13.58 -4.40
C THR A 38 12.50 14.43 -4.67
N SER A 39 12.29 15.49 -3.88
CA SER A 39 11.16 16.40 -4.13
C SER A 39 11.16 17.04 -5.52
N GLN A 40 12.33 17.19 -6.15
CA GLN A 40 12.43 17.68 -7.53
C GLN A 40 11.93 16.64 -8.54
N GLN A 41 12.24 15.35 -8.33
CA GLN A 41 11.76 14.27 -9.19
C GLN A 41 10.24 14.04 -9.01
N VAL A 42 9.75 14.08 -7.77
CA VAL A 42 8.30 14.01 -7.49
C VAL A 42 7.55 15.17 -8.14
N ALA A 43 8.05 16.40 -7.99
CA ALA A 43 7.47 17.56 -8.67
C ALA A 43 7.52 17.43 -10.20
N LYS A 44 8.61 16.88 -10.76
CA LYS A 44 8.74 16.61 -12.19
C LYS A 44 7.67 15.63 -12.68
N MET A 45 7.35 14.61 -11.88
CA MET A 45 6.30 13.61 -12.18
C MET A 45 4.87 14.17 -12.04
N GLY A 46 4.72 15.39 -11.53
CA GLY A 46 3.45 16.06 -11.33
C GLY A 46 2.94 16.05 -9.88
N GLY A 47 3.76 15.61 -8.92
CA GLY A 47 3.43 15.69 -7.51
C GLY A 47 3.39 17.13 -7.01
N GLY A 48 2.35 17.47 -6.26
CA GLY A 48 2.18 18.77 -5.65
C GLY A 48 1.26 19.69 -6.46
N SER A 49 0.10 20.00 -5.90
CA SER A 49 -0.81 21.14 -6.17
C SER A 49 -1.25 21.43 -7.62
N ALA A 50 -0.92 20.59 -8.62
CA ALA A 50 -1.43 20.73 -9.97
C ALA A 50 -2.64 19.81 -10.21
N ASP A 51 -3.81 20.24 -9.71
CA ASP A 51 -5.12 19.78 -10.22
C ASP A 51 -5.09 19.86 -11.76
N PRO A 52 -5.47 18.78 -12.49
CA PRO A 52 -6.34 17.68 -12.04
C PRO A 52 -5.68 16.33 -11.71
N HIS A 53 -4.35 16.23 -11.75
CA HIS A 53 -3.68 14.93 -11.57
C HIS A 53 -3.26 14.69 -10.12
N LEU A 54 -3.34 13.44 -9.67
CA LEU A 54 -2.77 13.00 -8.40
C LEU A 54 -1.54 12.15 -8.67
N LEU A 55 -0.42 12.46 -7.99
CA LEU A 55 0.70 11.55 -7.85
C LEU A 55 0.71 10.97 -6.44
N LEU A 56 0.54 9.65 -6.36
CA LEU A 56 0.43 8.88 -5.12
C LEU A 56 1.64 7.97 -4.97
N GLY A 57 2.24 7.95 -3.77
CA GLY A 57 3.31 7.02 -3.45
C GLY A 57 2.76 5.68 -2.97
N TYR A 58 3.14 4.60 -3.63
CA TYR A 58 2.86 3.22 -3.21
C TYR A 58 3.48 2.93 -1.85
N PHE A 59 2.75 2.21 -1.01
CA PHE A 59 3.25 1.64 0.23
C PHE A 59 2.46 0.37 0.56
N SER A 60 3.14 -0.78 0.63
CA SER A 60 2.55 -1.98 1.24
C SER A 60 2.40 -1.77 2.75
N ILE A 61 1.17 -1.54 3.21
CA ILE A 61 0.90 -1.28 4.63
C ILE A 61 0.68 -2.55 5.45
N GLY A 62 0.40 -3.66 4.77
CA GLY A 62 0.18 -4.99 5.36
C GLY A 62 1.43 -5.87 5.38
N GLU A 63 2.44 -5.54 4.58
CA GLU A 63 3.67 -6.33 4.50
C GLU A 63 4.94 -5.47 4.61
N ALA A 64 6.00 -6.09 5.13
CA ALA A 64 7.35 -5.56 5.15
C ALA A 64 8.15 -6.18 4.00
N GLU A 65 8.72 -5.32 3.18
CA GLU A 65 9.49 -5.68 2.00
C GLU A 65 11.00 -5.60 2.35
N THR A 66 11.73 -6.71 2.21
CA THR A 66 13.15 -6.84 2.62
C THR A 66 14.11 -5.86 1.95
N TYR A 67 13.74 -5.32 0.79
CA TYR A 67 14.52 -4.39 -0.02
C TYR A 67 14.25 -2.92 0.34
N ARG A 68 13.35 -2.63 1.29
CA ARG A 68 13.11 -1.27 1.78
C ARG A 68 14.10 -0.91 2.88
N ASP A 69 14.53 0.34 2.91
CA ASP A 69 15.46 0.88 3.90
C ASP A 69 14.93 0.78 5.35
N TYR A 70 13.60 0.73 5.53
CA TYR A 70 12.99 0.57 6.84
C TYR A 70 13.01 -0.86 7.37
N TYR A 71 13.29 -1.89 6.55
CA TYR A 71 13.12 -3.30 6.95
C TYR A 71 13.93 -3.65 8.20
N ASP A 72 15.21 -3.26 8.21
CA ASP A 72 16.12 -3.50 9.34
C ASP A 72 15.77 -2.72 10.61
N THR A 73 14.87 -1.73 10.51
CA THR A 73 14.38 -0.97 11.67
C THR A 73 13.21 -1.66 12.38
N ILE A 74 12.58 -2.65 11.74
CA ILE A 74 11.40 -3.32 12.27
C ILE A 74 11.83 -4.31 13.36
N PRO A 75 11.28 -4.22 14.57
CA PRO A 75 11.51 -5.24 15.60
C PRO A 75 10.97 -6.60 15.12
N LYS A 76 11.74 -7.68 15.33
CA LYS A 76 11.34 -9.04 14.93
C LYS A 76 9.95 -9.47 15.44
N ALA A 77 9.50 -8.92 16.56
CA ALA A 77 8.18 -9.20 17.12
C ALA A 77 7.02 -8.61 16.29
N ALA A 78 7.32 -7.67 15.39
CA ALA A 78 6.36 -7.06 14.46
C ALA A 78 6.43 -7.65 13.05
N ILE A 79 7.28 -8.67 12.82
CA ILE A 79 7.40 -9.40 11.56
C ILE A 79 6.71 -10.76 11.70
N GLY A 80 5.82 -11.06 10.76
CA GLY A 80 5.09 -12.30 10.61
C GLY A 80 5.76 -13.28 9.65
N PRO A 81 5.00 -14.28 9.17
CA PRO A 81 5.41 -15.19 8.11
C PRO A 81 5.79 -14.46 6.82
N GLU A 82 6.68 -15.08 6.04
CA GLU A 82 6.93 -14.68 4.66
C GLU A 82 5.73 -15.05 3.79
N ASN A 83 5.35 -14.16 2.88
CA ASN A 83 4.32 -14.44 1.90
C ASN A 83 4.88 -15.40 0.84
N PRO A 84 4.33 -16.62 0.70
CA PRO A 84 4.88 -17.62 -0.21
C PRO A 84 4.70 -17.26 -1.70
N GLN A 85 3.82 -16.32 -2.03
CA GLN A 85 3.62 -15.82 -3.40
C GLN A 85 4.62 -14.70 -3.73
N TRP A 86 5.15 -14.04 -2.71
CA TRP A 86 5.97 -12.84 -2.82
C TRP A 86 7.20 -12.99 -1.92
N GLU A 87 8.22 -13.70 -2.42
CA GLU A 87 9.49 -13.92 -1.71
C GLU A 87 10.02 -12.60 -1.16
N GLY A 88 10.55 -12.54 0.05
CA GLY A 88 11.07 -11.29 0.61
C GLY A 88 10.01 -10.28 1.09
N ASN A 89 8.70 -10.56 0.93
CA ASN A 89 7.63 -9.84 1.62
C ASN A 89 7.16 -10.63 2.84
N PHE A 90 6.97 -9.94 3.96
CA PHE A 90 6.57 -10.55 5.22
C PHE A 90 5.33 -9.87 5.77
N GLU A 91 4.34 -10.65 6.21
CA GLU A 91 3.19 -10.13 6.95
C GLU A 91 3.68 -9.29 8.16
N VAL A 92 2.96 -8.23 8.54
CA VAL A 92 3.37 -7.36 9.65
C VAL A 92 2.31 -7.28 10.74
N ALA A 93 2.77 -7.11 11.99
CA ALA A 93 1.87 -6.94 13.12
C ALA A 93 1.31 -5.51 13.11
N PHE A 94 0.44 -5.22 12.15
CA PHE A 94 -0.02 -3.87 11.82
C PHE A 94 -0.81 -3.19 12.95
N TRP A 95 -1.23 -3.96 13.96
CA TRP A 95 -1.85 -3.49 15.20
C TRP A 95 -0.86 -2.97 16.25
N THR A 96 0.45 -3.06 16.02
CA THR A 96 1.49 -2.68 16.99
C THR A 96 1.97 -1.24 16.81
N SER A 97 2.49 -0.66 17.89
CA SER A 97 3.10 0.68 17.84
C SER A 97 4.36 0.73 16.97
N GLU A 98 5.06 -0.39 16.89
CA GLU A 98 6.30 -0.60 16.16
C GLU A 98 6.07 -0.45 14.66
N TRP A 99 5.10 -1.20 14.09
CA TRP A 99 4.74 -1.05 12.69
C TRP A 99 4.15 0.32 12.40
N LYS A 100 3.28 0.83 13.28
CA LYS A 100 2.71 2.16 13.12
C LYS A 100 3.79 3.25 13.04
N ALA A 101 4.89 3.13 13.79
CA ALA A 101 6.00 4.07 13.73
C ALA A 101 6.69 4.05 12.34
N VAL A 102 6.94 2.85 11.80
CA VAL A 102 7.48 2.66 10.44
C VAL A 102 6.56 3.27 9.40
N ALA A 103 5.27 2.90 9.43
CA ALA A 103 4.26 3.41 8.51
C ALA A 103 4.09 4.94 8.60
N THR A 104 4.17 5.51 9.80
CA THR A 104 4.12 6.97 10.00
C THR A 104 5.33 7.65 9.37
N GLN A 105 6.54 7.10 9.56
CA GLN A 105 7.75 7.65 8.94
C GLN A 105 7.71 7.53 7.42
N TYR A 106 7.17 6.45 6.88
CA TYR A 106 6.99 6.27 5.44
C TYR A 106 6.05 7.35 4.86
N VAL A 107 4.88 7.56 5.46
CA VAL A 107 3.94 8.61 5.06
C VAL A 107 4.57 10.01 5.19
N ASP A 108 5.34 10.27 6.26
CA ASP A 108 6.09 11.52 6.44
C ASP A 108 7.11 11.74 5.31
N ASN A 109 7.79 10.69 4.85
CA ASN A 109 8.70 10.76 3.70
C ASN A 109 7.95 11.14 2.41
N LEU A 110 6.78 10.54 2.15
CA LEU A 110 5.95 10.89 0.98
C LEU A 110 5.50 12.36 1.02
N ILE A 111 5.06 12.83 2.19
CA ILE A 111 4.66 14.24 2.39
C ILE A 111 5.85 15.18 2.12
N LYS A 112 7.04 14.87 2.65
CA LYS A 112 8.26 15.67 2.44
C LYS A 112 8.75 15.66 0.99
N ALA A 113 8.58 14.54 0.31
CA ALA A 113 8.91 14.43 -1.11
C ALA A 113 7.89 15.20 -1.99
N GLY A 114 6.69 15.49 -1.49
CA GLY A 114 5.70 16.32 -2.18
C GLY A 114 4.71 15.53 -3.02
N TYR A 115 4.49 14.25 -2.69
CA TYR A 115 3.38 13.48 -3.24
C TYR A 115 2.04 14.12 -2.84
N ASP A 116 1.02 13.99 -3.71
CA ASP A 116 -0.33 14.46 -3.39
C ASP A 116 -1.04 13.52 -2.40
N GLY A 117 -0.55 12.29 -2.25
CA GLY A 117 -1.11 11.31 -1.34
C GLY A 117 -0.28 10.04 -1.21
N ALA A 118 -0.77 9.15 -0.36
CA ALA A 118 -0.29 7.78 -0.22
C ALA A 118 -1.31 6.81 -0.81
N TYR A 119 -0.80 5.74 -1.40
CA TYR A 119 -1.58 4.60 -1.86
C TYR A 119 -1.18 3.39 -1.03
N PHE A 120 -2.12 2.86 -0.25
CA PHE A 120 -1.88 1.75 0.66
C PHE A 120 -2.29 0.43 0.03
N ASP A 121 -1.33 -0.47 -0.10
CA ASP A 121 -1.52 -1.82 -0.62
C ASP A 121 -1.45 -2.86 0.51
N VAL A 122 -1.90 -4.08 0.20
CA VAL A 122 -2.01 -5.21 1.14
C VAL A 122 -2.85 -4.84 2.37
N VAL A 123 -3.91 -4.05 2.14
CA VAL A 123 -4.87 -3.67 3.19
C VAL A 123 -5.65 -4.89 3.67
N ASP A 124 -5.84 -5.88 2.80
CA ASP A 124 -6.48 -7.17 3.09
C ASP A 124 -5.65 -8.10 3.98
N GLU A 125 -4.47 -7.69 4.46
CA GLU A 125 -3.67 -8.43 5.46
C GLU A 125 -4.50 -8.83 6.69
N TYR A 126 -5.54 -8.05 7.05
CA TYR A 126 -6.44 -8.42 8.15
C TYR A 126 -7.18 -9.76 7.93
N GLN A 127 -7.24 -10.23 6.68
CA GLN A 127 -7.89 -11.47 6.30
C GLN A 127 -6.95 -12.69 6.43
N THR A 128 -5.64 -12.48 6.63
CA THR A 128 -4.68 -13.59 6.75
C THR A 128 -4.96 -14.43 8.00
N LYS A 129 -4.65 -15.72 7.91
CA LYS A 129 -4.81 -16.65 9.04
C LYS A 129 -3.92 -16.26 10.21
N TRP A 130 -2.76 -15.69 9.92
CA TRP A 130 -1.84 -15.23 10.95
C TRP A 130 -2.43 -14.05 11.71
N ALA A 131 -2.85 -12.97 11.03
CA ALA A 131 -3.47 -11.81 11.68
C ALA A 131 -4.68 -12.23 12.55
N GLN A 132 -5.56 -13.09 12.02
CA GLN A 132 -6.71 -13.66 12.73
C GLN A 132 -6.32 -14.53 13.94
N SER A 133 -5.12 -15.13 13.94
CA SER A 133 -4.60 -15.90 15.06
C SER A 133 -3.98 -15.02 16.16
N GLN A 134 -3.51 -13.83 15.81
CA GLN A 134 -2.80 -12.94 16.74
C GLN A 134 -3.75 -12.03 17.52
N ILE A 135 -4.81 -11.53 16.88
CA ILE A 135 -5.72 -10.55 17.48
C ILE A 135 -7.19 -10.85 17.17
N ALA A 136 -8.09 -10.39 18.04
CA ALA A 136 -9.51 -10.71 17.96
C ALA A 136 -10.25 -10.02 16.80
N ASP A 137 -9.81 -8.82 16.40
CA ASP A 137 -10.47 -8.02 15.37
C ASP A 137 -9.43 -7.33 14.46
N PRO A 138 -8.80 -8.09 13.55
CA PRO A 138 -7.80 -7.56 12.65
C PRO A 138 -8.37 -6.53 11.67
N ALA A 139 -9.63 -6.68 11.25
CA ALA A 139 -10.28 -5.71 10.35
C ALA A 139 -10.39 -4.34 11.01
N LYS A 140 -10.82 -4.28 12.28
CA LYS A 140 -10.83 -3.02 13.04
C LYS A 140 -9.42 -2.47 13.23
N ALA A 141 -8.42 -3.32 13.52
CA ALA A 141 -7.05 -2.86 13.69
C ALA A 141 -6.47 -2.22 12.42
N MET A 142 -6.74 -2.79 11.24
CA MET A 142 -6.34 -2.20 9.95
C MET A 142 -7.06 -0.86 9.70
N ALA A 143 -8.37 -0.81 9.96
CA ALA A 143 -9.14 0.44 9.89
C ALA A 143 -8.59 1.55 10.82
N ASP A 144 -8.20 1.18 12.05
CA ASP A 144 -7.60 2.10 13.02
C ASP A 144 -6.20 2.57 12.56
N LEU A 145 -5.38 1.69 11.97
CA LEU A 145 -4.07 2.04 11.42
C LEU A 145 -4.23 3.09 10.31
N VAL A 146 -5.02 2.78 9.27
CA VAL A 146 -5.28 3.67 8.13
C VAL A 146 -5.82 5.02 8.60
N LYS A 147 -6.79 5.02 9.52
CA LYS A 147 -7.30 6.26 10.11
C LYS A 147 -6.21 7.07 10.79
N SER A 148 -5.32 6.42 11.53
CA SER A 148 -4.27 7.12 12.26
C SER A 148 -3.18 7.69 11.35
N LEU A 149 -2.87 7.03 10.24
CA LEU A 149 -1.98 7.54 9.21
C LEU A 149 -2.62 8.70 8.45
N ALA A 150 -3.91 8.61 8.13
CA ALA A 150 -4.68 9.71 7.54
C ALA A 150 -4.69 10.94 8.46
N ASP A 151 -4.94 10.77 9.76
CA ASP A 151 -4.91 11.87 10.73
C ASP A 151 -3.54 12.52 10.82
N TYR A 152 -2.48 11.70 10.84
CA TYR A 152 -1.11 12.21 10.83
C TYR A 152 -0.82 13.00 9.56
N ALA A 153 -1.17 12.45 8.39
CA ALA A 153 -0.93 13.08 7.11
C ALA A 153 -1.67 14.41 6.98
N HIS A 154 -2.96 14.45 7.32
CA HIS A 154 -3.78 15.66 7.27
C HIS A 154 -3.32 16.74 8.27
N ALA A 155 -2.71 16.36 9.40
CA ALA A 155 -2.12 17.31 10.33
C ALA A 155 -0.90 18.04 9.73
N GLN A 156 -0.18 17.41 8.81
CA GLN A 156 0.97 18.01 8.11
C GLN A 156 0.55 18.70 6.81
N ASN A 157 -0.34 18.07 6.05
CA ASN A 157 -0.88 18.55 4.79
C ASN A 157 -2.39 18.21 4.71
N PRO A 158 -3.29 19.16 4.98
CA PRO A 158 -4.74 18.93 4.97
C PRO A 158 -5.32 18.47 3.62
N ASN A 159 -4.57 18.58 2.53
CA ASN A 159 -4.99 18.15 1.19
C ASN A 159 -4.42 16.79 0.78
N PHE A 160 -3.55 16.18 1.61
CA PHE A 160 -2.93 14.89 1.32
C PHE A 160 -4.00 13.81 1.16
N LYS A 161 -3.89 12.99 0.12
CA LYS A 161 -4.88 11.98 -0.23
C LYS A 161 -4.52 10.60 0.32
N ILE A 162 -5.53 9.87 0.75
CA ILE A 162 -5.38 8.47 1.18
C ILE A 162 -6.12 7.59 0.19
N TRP A 163 -5.38 6.83 -0.59
CA TRP A 163 -5.91 5.83 -1.50
C TRP A 163 -5.51 4.43 -1.04
N VAL A 164 -6.27 3.44 -1.47
CA VAL A 164 -6.11 2.05 -1.03
C VAL A 164 -6.32 1.09 -2.19
N ASN A 165 -5.74 -0.10 -2.09
CA ASN A 165 -5.97 -1.21 -3.00
C ASN A 165 -6.88 -2.27 -2.38
N ASN A 166 -7.81 -2.83 -3.18
CA ASN A 166 -8.63 -3.99 -2.83
C ASN A 166 -9.34 -3.85 -1.46
N ALA A 167 -9.61 -4.98 -0.79
CA ALA A 167 -10.22 -5.05 0.56
C ALA A 167 -11.53 -4.24 0.70
N GLU A 168 -12.35 -4.20 -0.34
CA GLU A 168 -13.55 -3.37 -0.40
C GLU A 168 -14.58 -3.68 0.71
N GLU A 169 -14.56 -4.88 1.29
CA GLU A 169 -15.40 -5.25 2.43
C GLU A 169 -15.18 -4.32 3.62
N LEU A 170 -13.95 -3.80 3.78
CA LEU A 170 -13.56 -2.91 4.87
C LEU A 170 -14.24 -1.53 4.76
N LEU A 171 -14.79 -1.17 3.60
CA LEU A 171 -15.60 0.04 3.40
C LEU A 171 -16.88 0.06 4.26
N GLN A 172 -17.31 -1.09 4.78
CA GLN A 172 -18.41 -1.16 5.75
C GLN A 172 -18.04 -0.55 7.11
N ASN A 173 -16.75 -0.45 7.43
CA ASN A 173 -16.27 0.24 8.60
C ASN A 173 -16.23 1.75 8.35
N ASP A 174 -17.06 2.53 9.04
CA ASP A 174 -17.15 3.99 8.81
C ASP A 174 -15.87 4.74 9.21
N THR A 175 -15.06 4.21 10.15
CA THR A 175 -13.75 4.81 10.48
C THR A 175 -12.81 4.72 9.28
N TYR A 176 -12.76 3.57 8.63
CA TYR A 176 -11.96 3.34 7.42
C TYR A 176 -12.52 4.14 6.24
N PHE A 177 -13.82 4.00 5.97
CA PHE A 177 -14.48 4.69 4.86
C PHE A 177 -14.28 6.21 4.91
N ASN A 178 -14.31 6.82 6.09
CA ASN A 178 -14.11 8.27 6.23
C ASN A 178 -12.65 8.71 6.10
N ALA A 179 -11.68 7.79 6.26
CA ALA A 179 -10.26 8.08 6.14
C ALA A 179 -9.74 8.01 4.68
N VAL A 180 -10.44 7.29 3.81
CA VAL A 180 -10.01 6.99 2.42
C VAL A 180 -10.66 7.95 1.43
N ASP A 181 -9.90 8.52 0.49
CA ASP A 181 -10.36 9.41 -0.59
C ASP A 181 -10.71 8.66 -1.89
N GLY A 182 -10.04 7.55 -2.18
CA GLY A 182 -10.23 6.77 -3.40
C GLY A 182 -9.69 5.35 -3.29
N MET A 183 -10.03 4.51 -4.25
CA MET A 183 -9.65 3.09 -4.25
C MET A 183 -9.31 2.61 -5.65
N PHE A 184 -8.27 1.78 -5.75
CA PHE A 184 -8.11 0.91 -6.90
C PHE A 184 -8.64 -0.48 -6.54
N LYS A 185 -9.28 -1.15 -7.50
CA LYS A 185 -9.72 -2.54 -7.39
C LYS A 185 -9.07 -3.32 -8.52
N GLU A 186 -8.17 -4.22 -8.18
CA GLU A 186 -7.63 -5.17 -9.15
C GLU A 186 -8.62 -6.29 -9.41
N ASN A 187 -8.64 -6.79 -10.64
CA ASN A 187 -9.36 -7.99 -11.03
C ASN A 187 -10.89 -7.97 -10.78
N LEU A 188 -11.54 -6.83 -11.01
CA LEU A 188 -12.97 -6.69 -10.79
C LEU A 188 -13.79 -7.43 -11.87
N TYR A 189 -13.36 -7.30 -13.12
CA TYR A 189 -14.03 -7.87 -14.29
C TYR A 189 -13.29 -9.07 -14.89
N TYR A 190 -11.96 -9.08 -14.80
CA TYR A 190 -11.10 -10.15 -15.28
C TYR A 190 -10.08 -10.55 -14.20
N ASN A 191 -9.79 -11.83 -14.04
CA ASN A 191 -8.71 -12.28 -13.17
C ASN A 191 -7.32 -11.95 -13.78
N ASP A 192 -6.27 -12.22 -13.02
CA ASP A 192 -4.85 -12.05 -13.38
C ASP A 192 -4.42 -12.84 -14.63
N ASN A 193 -5.11 -13.94 -14.92
CA ASN A 193 -4.96 -14.73 -16.14
C ASN A 193 -5.69 -14.11 -17.35
N GLY A 194 -6.34 -12.96 -17.17
CA GLY A 194 -7.12 -12.27 -18.19
C GLY A 194 -8.42 -12.98 -18.57
N GLU A 195 -8.94 -13.85 -17.71
CA GLU A 195 -10.22 -14.55 -17.86
C GLU A 195 -11.35 -13.78 -17.16
N LYS A 196 -12.57 -13.85 -17.69
CA LYS A 196 -13.69 -13.07 -17.16
C LYS A 196 -14.12 -13.60 -15.80
N GLN A 197 -14.22 -12.72 -14.82
CA GLN A 197 -14.77 -13.03 -13.50
C GLN A 197 -16.23 -13.49 -13.61
N SER A 198 -16.69 -14.28 -12.64
CA SER A 198 -18.11 -14.62 -12.60
C SER A 198 -18.96 -13.39 -12.30
N ALA A 199 -20.18 -13.36 -12.84
CA ALA A 199 -21.10 -12.26 -12.55
C ALA A 199 -21.42 -12.14 -11.04
N GLY A 200 -21.28 -13.22 -10.27
CA GLY A 200 -21.49 -13.22 -8.82
C GLY A 200 -20.35 -12.53 -8.07
N GLU A 201 -19.10 -12.79 -8.44
CA GLU A 201 -17.92 -12.16 -7.83
C GLU A 201 -17.89 -10.66 -8.12
N THR A 202 -18.01 -10.27 -9.39
CA THR A 202 -18.07 -8.85 -9.79
C THR A 202 -19.20 -8.13 -9.05
N LYS A 203 -20.40 -8.73 -8.98
CA LYS A 203 -21.52 -8.13 -8.27
C LYS A 203 -21.24 -7.95 -6.78
N SER A 204 -20.64 -8.95 -6.13
CA SER A 204 -20.36 -8.90 -4.69
C SER A 204 -19.35 -7.78 -4.37
N SER A 205 -18.30 -7.63 -5.19
CA SER A 205 -17.35 -6.52 -5.06
C SER A 205 -18.04 -5.15 -5.27
N LEU A 206 -18.83 -5.03 -6.33
CA LEU A 206 -19.60 -3.81 -6.63
C LEU A 206 -20.57 -3.41 -5.51
N GLU A 207 -21.13 -4.36 -4.76
CA GLU A 207 -22.01 -4.05 -3.61
C GLU A 207 -21.29 -3.20 -2.55
N PHE A 208 -19.98 -3.39 -2.34
CA PHE A 208 -19.17 -2.55 -1.47
C PHE A 208 -18.71 -1.26 -2.15
N LEU A 209 -18.18 -1.35 -3.38
CA LEU A 209 -17.64 -0.21 -4.12
C LEU A 209 -18.69 0.87 -4.41
N ASN A 210 -19.96 0.48 -4.57
CA ASN A 210 -21.08 1.41 -4.74
C ASN A 210 -21.21 2.42 -3.59
N LYS A 211 -20.74 2.10 -2.38
CA LYS A 211 -20.69 3.06 -1.25
C LYS A 211 -19.77 4.24 -1.57
N MET A 212 -18.61 3.99 -2.20
CA MET A 212 -17.66 5.03 -2.61
C MET A 212 -18.21 5.85 -3.78
N VAL A 213 -18.71 5.19 -4.82
CA VAL A 213 -19.31 5.85 -5.99
C VAL A 213 -20.47 6.76 -5.58
N ALA A 214 -21.38 6.27 -4.73
CA ALA A 214 -22.52 7.06 -4.22
C ALA A 214 -22.09 8.27 -3.37
N ALA A 215 -20.91 8.20 -2.73
CA ALA A 215 -20.32 9.30 -1.97
C ALA A 215 -19.47 10.25 -2.83
N GLY A 216 -19.36 9.99 -4.14
CA GLY A 216 -18.51 10.77 -5.05
C GLY A 216 -17.01 10.55 -4.84
N LYS A 217 -16.63 9.42 -4.22
CA LYS A 217 -15.23 9.00 -4.10
C LYS A 217 -14.85 8.18 -5.33
N ASP A 218 -13.65 8.42 -5.83
CA ASP A 218 -13.16 7.79 -7.05
C ASP A 218 -12.83 6.30 -6.78
N VAL A 219 -13.24 5.44 -7.71
CA VAL A 219 -12.88 4.02 -7.75
C VAL A 219 -12.39 3.70 -9.15
N ILE A 220 -11.22 3.07 -9.26
CA ILE A 220 -10.60 2.70 -10.54
C ILE A 220 -10.39 1.19 -10.57
N ALA A 221 -10.92 0.52 -11.60
CA ALA A 221 -10.65 -0.90 -11.84
C ALA A 221 -9.31 -1.07 -12.58
N ILE A 222 -8.40 -1.88 -12.03
CA ILE A 222 -7.19 -2.31 -12.73
C ILE A 222 -7.44 -3.69 -13.32
N GLU A 223 -7.23 -3.84 -14.62
CA GLU A 223 -7.54 -5.06 -15.35
C GLU A 223 -6.33 -5.52 -16.18
N TYR A 224 -5.88 -6.74 -15.92
CA TYR A 224 -4.72 -7.34 -16.60
C TYR A 224 -5.15 -8.10 -17.85
N VAL A 225 -5.54 -7.36 -18.89
CA VAL A 225 -6.06 -7.92 -20.14
C VAL A 225 -5.36 -7.38 -21.36
N SER A 226 -5.16 -8.24 -22.35
CA SER A 226 -4.66 -7.84 -23.68
C SER A 226 -5.72 -8.06 -24.77
N GLY A 227 -5.64 -7.28 -25.84
CA GLY A 227 -6.50 -7.37 -27.02
C GLY A 227 -7.70 -6.44 -26.98
N SER A 228 -7.99 -5.81 -28.13
CA SER A 228 -8.96 -4.72 -28.26
C SER A 228 -10.36 -5.06 -27.74
N ASP A 229 -10.81 -6.31 -27.90
CA ASP A 229 -12.16 -6.72 -27.51
C ASP A 229 -12.32 -6.77 -25.99
N LYS A 230 -11.30 -7.28 -25.26
CA LYS A 230 -11.32 -7.30 -23.79
C LYS A 230 -11.16 -5.90 -23.21
N ILE A 231 -10.28 -5.09 -23.80
CA ILE A 231 -10.07 -3.69 -23.41
C ILE A 231 -11.38 -2.89 -23.57
N ALA A 232 -12.07 -3.05 -24.70
CA ALA A 232 -13.36 -2.40 -24.91
C ALA A 232 -14.44 -2.89 -23.92
N ASP A 233 -14.45 -4.18 -23.57
CA ASP A 233 -15.35 -4.73 -22.55
C ASP A 233 -15.06 -4.16 -21.15
N VAL A 234 -13.80 -4.09 -20.73
CA VAL A 234 -13.39 -3.44 -19.46
C VAL A 234 -13.92 -2.01 -19.39
N HIS A 235 -13.68 -1.21 -20.43
CA HIS A 235 -14.17 0.16 -20.50
C HIS A 235 -15.70 0.25 -20.43
N ALA A 236 -16.41 -0.61 -21.16
CA ALA A 236 -17.87 -0.62 -21.15
C ALA A 236 -18.44 -1.03 -19.78
N GLN A 237 -17.79 -1.97 -19.08
CA GLN A 237 -18.20 -2.38 -17.73
C GLN A 237 -17.90 -1.28 -16.71
N ALA A 238 -16.70 -0.70 -16.72
CA ALA A 238 -16.35 0.42 -15.85
C ALA A 238 -17.29 1.63 -16.05
N ASP A 239 -17.60 2.00 -17.30
CA ASP A 239 -18.53 3.08 -17.61
C ASP A 239 -19.95 2.80 -17.11
N ARG A 240 -20.42 1.55 -17.25
CA ARG A 240 -21.74 1.11 -16.73
C ARG A 240 -21.81 1.26 -15.21
N ASP A 241 -20.73 0.91 -14.53
CA ASP A 241 -20.68 0.82 -13.07
C ASP A 241 -20.20 2.15 -12.41
N GLY A 242 -19.91 3.17 -13.22
CA GLY A 242 -19.50 4.50 -12.76
C GLY A 242 -18.06 4.56 -12.25
N LEU A 243 -17.21 3.62 -12.68
CA LEU A 243 -15.82 3.49 -12.25
C LEU A 243 -14.86 4.01 -13.31
N GLY A 244 -13.66 4.38 -12.87
CA GLY A 244 -12.50 4.51 -13.73
C GLY A 244 -11.92 3.15 -14.16
N SER A 245 -11.00 3.17 -15.11
CA SER A 245 -10.27 1.96 -15.51
C SER A 245 -8.81 2.25 -15.83
N TYR A 246 -7.93 1.29 -15.53
CA TYR A 246 -6.59 1.15 -16.04
C TYR A 246 -6.43 -0.27 -16.58
N VAL A 247 -5.88 -0.42 -17.79
CA VAL A 247 -5.53 -1.74 -18.34
C VAL A 247 -4.02 -1.84 -18.34
N ALA A 248 -3.49 -2.88 -17.71
CA ALA A 248 -2.07 -3.03 -17.42
C ALA A 248 -1.55 -4.41 -17.84
N HIS A 249 -0.23 -4.53 -18.00
CA HIS A 249 0.48 -5.78 -17.82
C HIS A 249 0.74 -6.02 -16.33
N LEU A 250 0.79 -7.30 -15.95
CA LEU A 250 0.85 -7.70 -14.55
C LEU A 250 2.19 -7.38 -13.87
N ASP A 251 3.27 -7.28 -14.64
CA ASP A 251 4.61 -6.95 -14.14
C ASP A 251 4.77 -5.48 -13.72
N LEU A 252 3.86 -4.61 -14.17
CA LEU A 252 3.85 -3.18 -13.87
C LEU A 252 5.19 -2.49 -14.17
N ASP A 253 5.88 -2.98 -15.22
CA ASP A 253 7.18 -2.49 -15.71
C ASP A 253 6.99 -1.58 -16.93
N GLY A 254 6.96 -0.27 -16.65
CA GLY A 254 6.65 0.75 -17.64
C GLY A 254 5.16 1.03 -17.78
N ILE A 255 4.84 2.14 -18.46
CA ILE A 255 3.47 2.64 -18.59
C ILE A 255 2.74 1.90 -19.72
N ASP A 256 1.56 1.37 -19.40
CA ASP A 256 0.67 0.76 -20.39
C ASP A 256 -0.27 1.77 -21.03
N TYR A 257 -0.18 1.84 -22.36
CA TYR A 257 -0.99 2.76 -23.18
C TYR A 257 -2.11 2.06 -23.94
N ASP A 258 -2.18 0.72 -23.91
CA ASP A 258 -3.14 -0.06 -24.69
C ASP A 258 -4.61 0.25 -24.33
N GLY A 259 -4.87 0.57 -23.05
CA GLY A 259 -6.18 0.98 -22.54
C GLY A 259 -6.45 2.49 -22.59
N VAL A 260 -5.56 3.30 -23.17
CA VAL A 260 -5.77 4.76 -23.23
C VAL A 260 -6.82 5.08 -24.28
N ARG A 261 -7.88 5.77 -23.85
CA ARG A 261 -9.01 6.09 -24.72
C ARG A 261 -8.68 7.25 -25.68
N ALA A 262 -9.33 7.27 -26.84
CA ALA A 262 -9.22 8.38 -27.76
C ALA A 262 -9.69 9.69 -27.10
N GLY A 263 -8.82 10.70 -27.05
CA GLY A 263 -9.09 11.98 -26.41
C GLY A 263 -8.86 12.00 -24.90
N GLN A 264 -8.37 10.91 -24.31
CA GLN A 264 -7.78 10.94 -22.98
C GLN A 264 -6.45 11.69 -23.07
N ASP A 265 -6.39 12.86 -22.44
CA ASP A 265 -5.17 13.66 -22.35
C ASP A 265 -4.72 13.80 -20.91
N SER A 266 -3.43 14.04 -20.73
CA SER A 266 -2.89 14.48 -19.47
C SER A 266 -3.31 15.94 -19.33
N GLY A 267 -4.47 16.32 -18.80
CA GLY A 267 -4.90 17.74 -18.67
C GLY A 267 -3.85 18.80 -18.26
N ALA A 268 -2.64 18.41 -17.83
CA ALA A 268 -1.37 19.13 -17.99
C ALA A 268 -1.13 19.75 -19.40
N GLY A 269 -1.67 20.95 -19.62
CA GLY A 269 -1.02 21.90 -20.53
C GLY A 269 0.45 22.05 -20.12
N THR A 270 1.38 22.06 -21.09
CA THR A 270 2.85 22.07 -20.91
C THR A 270 3.30 22.62 -19.56
N VAL A 271 3.61 21.73 -18.62
CA VAL A 271 4.16 22.13 -17.31
C VAL A 271 5.52 22.76 -17.60
N THR A 272 5.60 24.09 -17.47
CA THR A 272 6.89 24.77 -17.55
C THR A 272 7.61 24.49 -16.23
N PRO A 273 8.76 23.80 -16.23
CA PRO A 273 9.48 23.53 -15.00
C PRO A 273 9.83 24.85 -14.30
N PRO A 274 9.91 24.88 -12.95
CA PRO A 274 10.37 26.04 -12.22
C PRO A 274 11.73 26.48 -12.77
N ALA A 275 11.88 27.78 -13.03
CA ALA A 275 13.15 28.32 -13.50
C ALA A 275 14.26 27.95 -12.52
N GLU A 276 15.35 27.36 -13.04
CA GLU A 276 16.54 27.07 -12.25
C GLU A 276 17.02 28.36 -11.53
N PRO A 277 17.60 28.25 -10.33
CA PRO A 277 18.18 29.39 -9.64
C PRO A 277 19.22 30.04 -10.55
N VAL A 278 19.01 31.32 -10.88
CA VAL A 278 19.97 32.12 -11.63
C VAL A 278 21.28 32.14 -10.84
N GLU A 279 22.29 31.42 -11.31
CA GLU A 279 23.66 31.67 -10.89
C GLU A 279 23.99 33.11 -11.28
N THR A 280 24.16 33.97 -10.28
CA THR A 280 24.69 35.30 -10.46
C THR A 280 26.14 35.18 -10.93
N GLY A 281 26.32 35.19 -12.25
CA GLY A 281 27.63 35.26 -12.89
C GLY A 281 28.40 36.50 -12.45
N GLY A 282 29.44 36.28 -11.65
CA GLY A 282 30.53 37.23 -11.45
C GLY A 282 31.44 37.21 -12.67
N GLY A 283 31.28 38.18 -13.56
CA GLY A 283 32.19 38.39 -14.69
C GLY A 283 33.57 38.90 -14.24
N GLY A 284 34.63 38.41 -14.88
CA GLY A 284 35.99 38.88 -14.60
C GLY A 284 37.12 38.22 -15.41
N THR A 285 37.11 38.44 -16.72
CA THR A 285 38.27 38.55 -17.65
C THR A 285 39.27 37.39 -17.84
N THR A 286 39.47 37.10 -19.13
CA THR A 286 40.45 36.24 -19.79
C THR A 286 41.91 36.69 -19.59
N ASP A 287 42.82 35.74 -19.40
CA ASP A 287 44.10 35.75 -20.12
C ASP A 287 44.69 34.33 -20.28
N ALA A 288 45.42 34.14 -21.37
CA ALA A 288 45.83 32.84 -21.91
C ALA A 288 47.19 32.33 -21.36
N ALA A 289 47.35 31.00 -21.41
CA ALA A 289 48.53 30.24 -21.86
C ALA A 289 49.13 29.18 -20.89
N ALA A 290 49.20 27.96 -21.43
CA ALA A 290 50.27 26.97 -21.36
C ALA A 290 50.63 26.27 -20.02
N GLY A 291 50.41 24.95 -20.02
CA GLY A 291 51.45 23.97 -19.69
C GLY A 291 51.44 23.38 -18.28
N GLY A 292 51.45 22.04 -18.21
CA GLY A 292 52.10 21.32 -17.10
C GLY A 292 51.19 20.44 -16.24
N ALA A 293 51.32 19.13 -16.45
CA ALA A 293 51.36 18.03 -15.49
C ALA A 293 50.58 18.08 -14.16
N GLN A 294 49.76 17.03 -13.97
CA GLN A 294 49.29 16.46 -12.70
C GLN A 294 50.44 16.29 -11.67
N PRO A 295 50.15 16.32 -10.36
CA PRO A 295 49.70 15.10 -9.69
C PRO A 295 48.63 15.28 -8.60
N ALA A 296 48.01 14.16 -8.24
CA ALA A 296 47.08 14.00 -7.12
C ALA A 296 47.73 14.25 -5.75
N PRO A 297 46.92 14.53 -4.71
CA PRO A 297 47.28 14.18 -3.35
C PRO A 297 46.24 13.26 -2.67
N SER A 298 46.81 12.38 -1.86
CA SER A 298 46.27 11.25 -1.13
C SER A 298 45.46 11.64 0.12
N ALA A 299 44.66 10.67 0.58
CA ALA A 299 44.03 10.63 1.89
C ALA A 299 45.06 10.68 3.06
N PRO A 300 44.60 10.99 4.28
CA PRO A 300 45.22 10.48 5.49
C PRO A 300 44.29 9.58 6.33
N ASP A 301 44.96 8.64 6.98
CA ASP A 301 44.48 7.48 7.72
C ASP A 301 43.78 7.76 9.06
N LYS A 302 43.07 6.71 9.48
CA LYS A 302 42.52 6.45 10.82
C LYS A 302 43.62 6.37 11.89
N GLU A 303 43.35 6.92 13.07
CA GLU A 303 43.85 6.39 14.34
C GLU A 303 42.88 6.73 15.50
N SER A 304 42.71 5.78 16.41
CA SER A 304 41.98 5.77 17.69
C SER A 304 42.76 4.83 18.62
N PRO A 305 42.48 4.72 19.94
CA PRO A 305 41.87 5.65 20.91
C PRO A 305 42.66 5.71 22.25
N ALA A 306 42.34 6.64 23.17
CA ALA A 306 42.60 6.43 24.61
C ALA A 306 41.86 7.41 25.56
N GLN A 307 40.99 6.81 26.39
CA GLN A 307 40.80 6.97 27.85
C GLN A 307 40.40 8.31 28.51
N THR A 308 39.25 8.22 29.18
CA THR A 308 38.73 8.97 30.34
C THR A 308 39.67 9.05 31.55
N PRO A 309 39.43 10.02 32.45
CA PRO A 309 38.92 9.67 33.78
C PRO A 309 37.81 10.63 34.31
N GLY A 310 36.83 10.10 35.06
CA GLY A 310 35.91 10.89 35.92
C GLY A 310 36.47 11.04 37.35
N PRO A 311 35.64 11.24 38.40
CA PRO A 311 34.39 12.00 38.54
C PRO A 311 34.53 13.15 39.57
N SER A 312 33.53 14.04 39.69
CA SER A 312 33.44 15.02 40.79
C SER A 312 32.03 15.11 41.37
N THR A 313 32.01 15.13 42.70
CA THR A 313 30.93 15.04 43.68
C THR A 313 30.29 16.39 44.05
N GLY A 314 29.07 16.36 44.62
CA GLY A 314 28.47 17.42 45.46
C GLY A 314 26.96 17.58 45.23
N SER A 315 26.11 16.79 45.90
CA SER A 315 25.44 17.08 47.20
C SER A 315 24.25 18.06 47.10
N ALA A 316 23.08 17.55 47.49
CA ALA A 316 21.77 18.19 47.70
C ALA A 316 21.76 19.04 49.03
N PRO A 317 20.64 19.54 49.65
CA PRO A 317 19.27 18.99 49.66
C PRO A 317 18.07 19.99 49.82
N GLU A 318 16.86 19.39 49.91
CA GLU A 318 15.67 19.81 50.70
C GLU A 318 14.87 21.06 50.24
N THR A 319 13.55 21.22 50.32
CA THR A 319 12.34 20.64 50.99
C THR A 319 11.14 21.11 50.12
N SER A 320 9.88 20.64 50.15
CA SER A 320 8.95 20.40 51.25
C SER A 320 7.70 19.68 50.73
N ALA A 321 7.24 18.66 51.45
CA ALA A 321 5.86 18.20 51.46
C ALA A 321 5.02 19.09 52.40
N ASP A 322 3.71 19.19 52.18
CA ASP A 322 2.66 18.97 53.21
C ASP A 322 1.21 19.25 52.68
N PRO A 323 0.14 18.83 53.40
CA PRO A 323 -0.89 17.94 52.85
C PRO A 323 -2.34 18.42 53.15
N ASP A 324 -3.27 17.45 53.32
CA ASP A 324 -4.62 17.54 53.93
C ASP A 324 -5.76 18.09 53.04
N THR A 325 -6.98 17.52 52.98
CA THR A 325 -7.77 16.59 53.83
C THR A 325 -8.92 16.00 52.95
N ASP A 326 -9.28 14.71 53.04
CA ASP A 326 -10.25 14.07 53.97
C ASP A 326 -11.70 14.63 53.84
N ALA A 327 -12.81 13.90 53.85
CA ALA A 327 -13.10 12.49 54.17
C ALA A 327 -14.57 12.14 53.80
N GLN A 328 -14.81 10.83 53.57
CA GLN A 328 -15.92 10.01 54.12
C GLN A 328 -17.39 10.29 53.75
N ALA A 329 -18.32 9.33 53.75
CA ALA A 329 -18.36 7.89 54.03
C ALA A 329 -19.65 7.33 53.38
N GLY A 330 -19.67 6.10 52.88
CA GLY A 330 -20.12 4.92 53.63
C GLY A 330 -21.21 4.22 52.80
N GLY A 331 -21.44 2.91 52.80
CA GLY A 331 -20.95 1.77 53.56
C GLY A 331 -21.96 0.63 53.37
N ASN A 332 -21.54 -0.59 53.71
CA ASN A 332 -22.29 -1.85 53.83
C ASN A 332 -22.72 -2.60 52.55
N ALA A 333 -22.80 -3.93 52.49
CA ALA A 333 -22.19 -5.08 53.19
C ALA A 333 -22.92 -6.36 52.71
N GLY A 334 -22.18 -7.47 52.60
CA GLY A 334 -22.68 -8.87 52.63
C GLY A 334 -23.31 -9.38 51.33
N GLY A 335 -23.21 -10.64 50.92
CA GLY A 335 -22.64 -11.85 51.50
C GLY A 335 -23.30 -13.08 50.83
N HIS A 336 -22.51 -14.15 50.62
CA HIS A 336 -22.90 -15.55 50.41
C HIS A 336 -23.59 -16.08 49.11
N ALA A 337 -22.81 -16.91 48.41
CA ALA A 337 -23.04 -18.32 48.05
C ALA A 337 -24.28 -18.78 47.25
N GLY A 338 -24.00 -19.28 46.02
CA GLY A 338 -24.35 -20.63 45.52
C GLY A 338 -25.78 -20.90 45.05
N HIS A 339 -25.96 -21.24 43.77
CA HIS A 339 -26.55 -22.50 43.26
C HIS A 339 -26.79 -22.48 41.74
N HIS A 340 -26.81 -23.69 41.17
CA HIS A 340 -26.93 -24.13 39.77
C HIS A 340 -28.14 -23.66 38.93
N ALA A 341 -28.01 -23.96 37.62
CA ALA A 341 -28.98 -24.03 36.50
C ALA A 341 -28.86 -22.82 35.56
N GLY A 342 -28.75 -22.90 34.24
CA GLY A 342 -29.14 -23.92 33.26
C GLY A 342 -29.81 -23.17 32.09
N GLY A 343 -29.41 -23.47 30.84
CA GLY A 343 -30.06 -23.00 29.60
C GLY A 343 -29.09 -22.28 28.66
N HIS A 344 -28.67 -22.86 27.53
CA HIS A 344 -29.38 -23.15 26.27
C HIS A 344 -29.48 -21.94 25.31
N HIS A 345 -29.00 -22.18 24.08
CA HIS A 345 -29.45 -21.61 22.79
C HIS A 345 -29.10 -20.13 22.52
N ASP A 346 -28.75 -19.67 21.31
CA ASP A 346 -28.71 -20.29 19.98
C ASP A 346 -27.80 -19.46 19.05
N SER A 347 -27.19 -20.17 18.11
CA SER A 347 -26.52 -19.69 16.90
C SER A 347 -27.55 -19.23 15.86
N PHE A 348 -27.36 -18.01 15.33
CA PHE A 348 -28.19 -17.45 14.27
C PHE A 348 -27.65 -17.80 12.87
N HIS A 349 -28.40 -18.64 12.15
CA HIS A 349 -28.40 -18.72 10.69
C HIS A 349 -29.64 -18.00 10.16
N PHE A 350 -29.48 -17.11 9.18
CA PHE A 350 -30.60 -16.53 8.43
C PHE A 350 -30.93 -17.38 7.20
N HIS A 351 -32.17 -17.86 7.17
CA HIS A 351 -32.84 -18.36 5.97
C HIS A 351 -33.67 -17.22 5.35
N ALA A 352 -33.60 -17.07 4.02
CA ALA A 352 -34.58 -16.35 3.23
C ALA A 352 -35.34 -17.36 2.35
N GLY A 353 -36.65 -17.39 2.51
CA GLY A 353 -37.64 -18.04 1.65
C GLY A 353 -38.99 -17.37 1.99
N LEU A 354 -39.98 -17.22 1.11
CA LEU A 354 -40.33 -17.88 -0.14
C LEU A 354 -41.34 -16.97 -0.86
N SER A 355 -41.52 -17.15 -2.17
CA SER A 355 -42.86 -17.36 -2.73
C SER A 355 -42.80 -18.06 -4.10
N ASP A 356 -43.41 -19.25 -4.13
CA ASP A 356 -44.05 -20.05 -5.19
C ASP A 356 -43.61 -19.89 -6.66
N GLY A 357 -43.49 -20.95 -7.46
CA GLY A 357 -43.92 -22.33 -7.29
C GLY A 357 -44.34 -22.89 -8.66
N THR A 358 -43.84 -24.06 -9.04
CA THR A 358 -44.60 -25.19 -9.65
C THR A 358 -43.64 -26.30 -10.09
N ALA A 359 -44.14 -27.53 -9.93
CA ALA A 359 -43.43 -28.79 -9.92
C ALA A 359 -43.01 -29.30 -11.31
N HIS A 360 -41.97 -30.15 -11.37
CA HIS A 360 -42.11 -31.56 -11.74
C HIS A 360 -40.79 -32.32 -11.55
N ALA A 361 -40.91 -33.64 -11.45
CA ALA A 361 -40.06 -34.54 -10.69
C ALA A 361 -39.29 -35.56 -11.56
N HIS A 362 -38.37 -36.27 -10.89
CA HIS A 362 -37.79 -37.60 -11.19
C HIS A 362 -36.68 -37.75 -12.25
N HIS A 363 -35.48 -38.14 -11.81
CA HIS A 363 -34.88 -39.50 -11.90
C HIS A 363 -33.38 -39.44 -11.52
N GLN A 364 -32.96 -40.00 -10.37
CA GLN A 364 -32.28 -41.29 -10.23
C GLN A 364 -31.13 -41.61 -11.20
N GLY A 365 -29.91 -41.69 -10.65
CA GLY A 365 -29.15 -42.94 -10.60
C GLY A 365 -28.02 -43.13 -11.62
N GLY A 366 -26.80 -43.37 -11.12
CA GLY A 366 -25.71 -43.92 -11.93
C GLY A 366 -24.33 -43.81 -11.29
N ALA A 367 -24.01 -44.73 -10.37
CA ALA A 367 -22.64 -45.02 -9.96
C ALA A 367 -21.98 -45.96 -10.98
N TRP A 368 -20.67 -45.84 -11.23
CA TRP A 368 -19.69 -46.94 -11.13
C TRP A 368 -18.23 -46.51 -11.38
N HIS A 369 -17.36 -47.22 -10.64
CA HIS A 369 -15.89 -47.36 -10.58
C HIS A 369 -15.10 -47.22 -11.91
N GLY A 370 -13.80 -46.93 -11.97
CA GLY A 370 -12.76 -46.76 -10.95
C GLY A 370 -11.34 -46.87 -11.57
N ALA A 371 -10.34 -46.50 -10.77
CA ALA A 371 -8.91 -46.87 -10.80
C ALA A 371 -7.97 -46.34 -11.90
N GLY A 372 -6.87 -45.70 -11.46
CA GLY A 372 -5.52 -46.19 -11.79
C GLY A 372 -4.50 -45.19 -12.35
N HIS A 373 -3.61 -44.72 -11.46
CA HIS A 373 -2.18 -44.42 -11.64
C HIS A 373 -1.68 -43.37 -12.65
N GLY A 374 -1.03 -42.33 -12.09
CA GLY A 374 0.44 -42.23 -12.11
C GLY A 374 1.07 -41.31 -13.16
N GLY A 375 1.95 -40.41 -12.68
CA GLY A 375 2.93 -39.70 -13.51
C GLY A 375 2.95 -38.22 -13.18
N GLY A 376 3.99 -37.80 -12.45
CA GLY A 376 4.16 -36.42 -12.02
C GLY A 376 4.50 -35.46 -13.15
N HIS A 377 4.27 -34.19 -12.87
CA HIS A 377 5.05 -33.08 -13.39
C HIS A 377 4.99 -32.00 -12.31
N ASP A 378 6.10 -31.84 -11.59
CA ASP A 378 6.39 -30.63 -10.83
C ASP A 378 6.56 -29.50 -11.87
N GLY A 379 5.44 -28.90 -12.25
CA GLY A 379 5.41 -27.61 -12.90
C GLY A 379 5.28 -26.59 -11.79
N VAL A 380 6.40 -25.99 -11.38
CA VAL A 380 6.36 -24.69 -10.72
C VAL A 380 5.83 -23.75 -11.79
N GLU A 381 4.52 -23.54 -11.74
CA GLU A 381 3.82 -22.46 -12.44
C GLU A 381 4.38 -21.19 -11.82
N THR A 382 5.37 -20.59 -12.49
CA THR A 382 5.90 -19.28 -12.12
C THR A 382 4.77 -18.30 -12.33
N ASP A 383 4.10 -17.96 -11.24
CA ASP A 383 3.19 -16.85 -11.15
C ASP A 383 3.93 -15.58 -11.63
N PRO A 384 3.44 -14.87 -12.66
CA PRO A 384 4.06 -13.64 -13.12
C PRO A 384 4.15 -12.56 -12.02
N MET A 385 3.43 -12.69 -10.90
CA MET A 385 3.63 -11.86 -9.71
C MET A 385 4.96 -12.11 -8.99
N SER A 386 5.49 -13.33 -9.02
CA SER A 386 6.82 -13.64 -8.44
C SER A 386 7.99 -12.92 -9.14
N LEU A 387 7.76 -12.29 -10.31
CA LEU A 387 8.75 -11.52 -11.05
C LEU A 387 9.04 -10.14 -10.46
N TYR A 388 8.23 -9.67 -9.50
CA TYR A 388 8.39 -8.37 -8.83
C TYR A 388 9.77 -8.17 -8.18
N LEU A 389 10.54 -9.25 -7.98
CA LEU A 389 11.82 -9.18 -7.28
C LEU A 389 13.05 -9.66 -8.04
N GLN A 390 12.89 -10.24 -9.23
CA GLN A 390 14.07 -10.70 -9.98
C GLN A 390 14.80 -9.56 -10.70
N HIS A 391 14.18 -8.39 -10.86
CA HIS A 391 14.76 -7.28 -11.62
C HIS A 391 15.36 -6.15 -10.77
N SER A 392 15.06 -6.08 -9.47
CA SER A 392 15.55 -5.01 -8.58
C SER A 392 16.87 -5.31 -7.85
N CYS A 393 17.50 -6.47 -8.08
CA CYS A 393 18.82 -6.77 -7.53
C CYS A 393 19.77 -7.33 -8.58
N GLY A 394 20.72 -6.47 -8.99
CA GLY A 394 21.84 -6.84 -9.82
C GLY A 394 22.53 -8.10 -9.31
N SER A 395 22.65 -9.08 -10.19
CA SER A 395 23.46 -10.27 -10.02
C SER A 395 24.93 -9.89 -9.83
N ASP A 396 25.37 -9.73 -8.58
CA ASP A 396 26.79 -9.75 -8.22
C ASP A 396 26.96 -10.27 -6.78
N HIS A 397 26.88 -11.59 -6.63
CA HIS A 397 27.54 -12.28 -5.53
C HIS A 397 28.73 -13.06 -6.08
N ALA A 398 29.87 -12.39 -6.06
CA ALA A 398 31.17 -13.02 -6.19
C ALA A 398 31.35 -14.04 -5.07
N ALA A 399 31.43 -15.30 -5.47
CA ALA A 399 31.88 -16.40 -4.63
C ALA A 399 33.23 -16.08 -3.99
N HIS A 400 33.31 -16.18 -2.66
CA HIS A 400 34.57 -16.44 -1.99
C HIS A 400 34.47 -17.66 -1.10
N ALA A 401 35.04 -18.75 -1.62
CA ALA A 401 35.49 -19.91 -0.86
C ALA A 401 36.62 -19.49 0.10
N GLY A 402 36.59 -20.06 1.30
CA GLY A 402 37.62 -19.97 2.33
C GLY A 402 37.22 -20.74 3.57
#